data_AF-A0A356K210-F1
#
_entry.id   AF-A0A356K210-F1
#
_cell.length_a   1.000
_cell.length_b   1.000
_cell.length_c   1.000
_cell.angle_alpha   90.00
_cell.angle_beta   90.00
_cell.angle_gamma   90.00
#
_symmetry.space_group_name_H-M   'P 1'
#
loop_
_entity.id
_entity.type
_entity.pdbx_description
1 polymer ?
#
loop_
_entity_poly.entity_id
_entity_poly.type
_entity_poly.pdbx_seq_one_letter_code
_entity_poly.pdbx_strand_id
1 'polypeptide(L)'
;MMAESVLIMNVITDKLRGKYLLRIKTLVSSDINGEHFTMVRTKKNIDFMYEYGLSIEDVKNIILNLSTEDCFSGPENDRDLSYEGWIFKFSPMFENVKLYIKIRVESSEKSVCLSVHEFGKYDEVK
;
A
#
# COMPACT_ATOMS: atom_id res chain seq x y z
N MET A 1 -3.28 32.14 -9.54
CA MET A 1 -3.00 31.99 -8.10
C MET A 1 -3.54 30.68 -7.50
N MET A 2 -4.85 30.53 -7.19
CA MET A 2 -5.36 29.28 -6.56
C MET A 2 -5.22 28.02 -7.44
N ALA A 3 -5.47 28.14 -8.76
CA ALA A 3 -5.38 26.99 -9.68
C ALA A 3 -3.94 26.51 -9.91
N GLU A 4 -2.99 27.44 -9.97
CA GLU A 4 -1.56 27.13 -10.15
C GLU A 4 -0.98 26.45 -8.91
N SER A 5 -1.35 26.90 -7.69
CA SER A 5 -0.90 26.25 -6.46
C SER A 5 -1.44 24.82 -6.33
N VAL A 6 -2.69 24.58 -6.73
CA VAL A 6 -3.29 23.23 -6.73
C VAL A 6 -2.60 22.33 -7.75
N LEU A 7 -2.33 22.84 -8.95
CA LEU A 7 -1.60 22.09 -9.97
C LEU A 7 -0.19 21.70 -9.50
N ILE A 8 0.54 22.64 -8.90
CA ILE A 8 1.88 22.38 -8.34
C ILE A 8 1.81 21.33 -7.23
N MET A 9 0.84 21.42 -6.32
CA MET A 9 0.65 20.42 -5.26
C MET A 9 0.35 19.02 -5.81
N ASN A 10 -0.48 18.91 -6.86
CA ASN A 10 -0.78 17.64 -7.49
C ASN A 10 0.47 17.02 -8.14
N VAL A 11 1.23 17.81 -8.90
CA VAL A 11 2.48 17.35 -9.52
C VAL A 11 3.49 16.87 -8.48
N ILE A 12 3.62 17.59 -7.36
CA ILE A 12 4.47 17.18 -6.24
C ILE A 12 3.98 15.87 -5.63
N THR A 13 2.67 15.75 -5.41
CA THR A 13 2.04 14.56 -4.83
C THR A 13 2.28 13.33 -5.71
N ASP A 14 2.09 13.45 -7.02
CA ASP A 14 2.31 12.35 -7.97
C ASP A 14 3.78 11.93 -8.02
N LYS A 15 4.70 12.92 -8.01
CA LYS A 15 6.14 12.64 -7.94
C LYS A 15 6.53 11.92 -6.65
N LEU A 16 5.92 12.28 -5.52
CA LEU A 16 6.13 11.60 -4.24
C LEU A 16 5.58 10.18 -4.29
N ARG A 17 4.37 9.96 -4.81
CA ARG A 17 3.78 8.63 -4.97
C ARG A 17 4.68 7.72 -5.81
N GLY A 18 5.18 8.19 -6.95
CA GLY A 18 6.13 7.44 -7.77
C GLY A 18 7.41 7.07 -7.02
N LYS A 19 8.00 8.03 -6.28
CA LYS A 19 9.21 7.79 -5.47
C LYS A 19 8.97 6.73 -4.39
N TYR A 20 7.86 6.83 -3.66
CA TYR A 20 7.56 5.91 -2.56
C TYR A 20 7.12 4.53 -3.07
N LEU A 21 6.39 4.46 -4.18
CA LEU A 21 6.09 3.19 -4.83
C LEU A 21 7.38 2.47 -5.23
N LEU A 22 8.34 3.16 -5.85
CA LEU A 22 9.64 2.58 -6.16
C LEU A 22 10.34 2.07 -4.88
N ARG A 23 10.30 2.84 -3.79
CA ARG A 23 10.89 2.40 -2.51
C ARG A 23 10.21 1.14 -1.96
N ILE A 24 8.88 1.10 -1.96
CA ILE A 24 8.09 -0.07 -1.54
C ILE A 24 8.51 -1.28 -2.35
N LYS A 25 8.58 -1.16 -3.68
CA LYS A 25 9.00 -2.27 -4.56
C LYS A 25 10.41 -2.74 -4.26
N THR A 26 11.35 -1.82 -4.03
CA THR A 26 12.72 -2.19 -3.63
C THR A 26 12.71 -3.01 -2.34
N LEU A 27 12.03 -2.52 -1.29
CA LEU A 27 11.95 -3.19 0.01
C LEU A 27 11.29 -4.57 -0.07
N VAL A 28 10.23 -4.70 -0.87
CA VAL A 28 9.56 -5.98 -1.11
C VAL A 28 10.48 -6.95 -1.86
N SER A 29 11.16 -6.49 -2.92
CA SER A 29 12.02 -7.33 -3.75
C SER A 29 13.31 -7.79 -3.06
N SER A 30 13.81 -7.01 -2.09
CA SER A 30 15.00 -7.36 -1.31
C SER A 30 14.67 -8.12 -0.03
N ASP A 31 13.39 -8.31 0.29
CA ASP A 31 12.96 -8.99 1.52
C ASP A 31 13.06 -10.51 1.41
N ILE A 32 14.01 -11.10 2.13
CA ILE A 32 14.25 -12.56 2.14
C ILE A 32 13.56 -13.23 3.35
N ASN A 33 13.52 -12.55 4.50
CA ASN A 33 13.14 -13.12 5.79
C ASN A 33 12.23 -12.20 6.64
N GLY A 34 11.60 -11.19 6.02
CA GLY A 34 10.73 -10.24 6.72
C GLY A 34 11.45 -9.05 7.35
N GLU A 35 12.75 -8.87 7.11
CA GLU A 35 13.55 -7.74 7.59
C GLU A 35 13.12 -6.40 6.97
N HIS A 36 12.70 -6.39 5.70
CA HIS A 36 12.39 -5.18 4.94
C HIS A 36 10.89 -5.01 4.69
N PHE A 37 10.16 -6.12 4.61
CA PHE A 37 8.73 -6.14 4.39
C PHE A 37 8.03 -7.06 5.38
N THR A 38 7.05 -6.52 6.10
CA THR A 38 6.20 -7.31 6.98
C THR A 38 4.74 -7.16 6.59
N MET A 39 3.98 -8.26 6.61
CA MET A 39 2.54 -8.23 6.47
C MET A 39 1.87 -8.45 7.84
N VAL A 40 1.00 -7.52 8.23
CA VAL A 40 0.25 -7.66 9.49
C VAL A 40 -0.76 -8.79 9.36
N ARG A 41 -0.76 -9.72 10.32
CA ARG A 41 -1.66 -10.89 10.35
C ARG A 41 -3.01 -10.55 10.97
N THR A 42 -3.72 -9.57 10.41
CA THR A 42 -5.10 -9.26 10.82
C THR A 42 -6.06 -10.34 10.32
N LYS A 43 -7.24 -10.49 10.96
CA LYS A 43 -8.28 -11.40 10.48
C LYS A 43 -8.68 -11.11 9.02
N LYS A 44 -8.84 -9.84 8.66
CA LYS A 44 -9.21 -9.41 7.29
C LYS A 44 -8.20 -9.88 6.25
N ASN A 45 -6.91 -9.73 6.56
CA ASN A 45 -5.81 -10.15 5.68
C ASN A 45 -5.76 -11.68 5.55
N ILE A 46 -5.89 -12.40 6.68
CA ILE A 46 -5.88 -13.87 6.69
C ILE A 46 -7.07 -14.42 5.90
N ASP A 47 -8.27 -13.90 6.14
CA ASP A 47 -9.49 -14.35 5.47
C ASP A 47 -9.37 -14.13 3.94
N PHE A 48 -8.91 -12.94 3.51
CA PHE A 48 -8.66 -12.66 2.09
C PHE A 48 -7.62 -13.62 1.48
N MET A 49 -6.47 -13.80 2.13
CA MET A 49 -5.45 -14.72 1.62
C MET A 49 -5.97 -16.15 1.51
N TYR A 50 -6.75 -16.61 2.50
CA TYR A 50 -7.34 -17.94 2.49
C TYR A 50 -8.36 -18.11 1.36
N GLU A 51 -9.27 -17.14 1.21
CA GLU A 51 -10.34 -17.14 0.21
C GLU A 51 -9.79 -17.18 -1.22
N TYR A 52 -8.68 -16.48 -1.47
CA TYR A 52 -8.04 -16.39 -2.78
C TYR A 52 -6.86 -17.37 -2.96
N GLY A 53 -6.59 -18.24 -1.98
CA GLY A 53 -5.49 -19.21 -2.04
C GLY A 53 -4.09 -18.58 -2.13
N LEU A 54 -3.89 -17.39 -1.55
CA LEU A 54 -2.67 -16.60 -1.65
C LEU A 54 -1.68 -16.90 -0.53
N SER A 55 -0.40 -17.01 -0.89
CA SER A 55 0.73 -16.95 0.03
C SER A 55 1.19 -15.51 0.25
N ILE A 56 2.10 -15.29 1.21
CA ILE A 56 2.73 -13.98 1.39
C ILE A 56 3.56 -13.58 0.16
N GLU A 57 4.12 -14.55 -0.56
CA GLU A 57 4.88 -14.31 -1.78
C GLU A 57 3.97 -13.83 -2.91
N ASP A 58 2.74 -14.36 -2.99
CA ASP A 58 1.75 -13.87 -3.96
C ASP A 58 1.35 -12.42 -3.64
N VAL A 59 1.19 -12.07 -2.36
CA VAL A 59 0.96 -10.67 -1.95
C VAL A 59 2.15 -9.78 -2.31
N LYS A 60 3.38 -10.23 -2.12
CA LYS A 60 4.59 -9.50 -2.58
C LYS A 60 4.55 -9.29 -4.10
N ASN A 61 4.22 -10.33 -4.87
CA ASN A 61 4.09 -10.24 -6.33
C ASN A 61 3.00 -9.26 -6.76
N ILE A 62 1.85 -9.21 -6.09
CA ILE A 62 0.82 -8.20 -6.33
C ILE A 62 1.38 -6.79 -6.09
N ILE A 63 2.10 -6.58 -4.98
CA ILE A 63 2.70 -5.28 -4.65
C ILE A 63 3.78 -4.87 -5.67
N LEU A 64 4.59 -5.81 -6.15
CA LEU A 64 5.62 -5.56 -7.17
C LEU A 64 5.01 -5.14 -8.52
N ASN A 65 3.77 -5.53 -8.80
CA ASN A 65 3.05 -5.16 -10.02
C ASN A 65 2.27 -3.84 -9.92
N LEU A 66 2.19 -3.21 -8.74
CA LEU A 66 1.51 -1.92 -8.56
C LEU A 66 2.08 -0.82 -9.48
N SER A 67 1.22 0.05 -9.97
CA SER A 67 1.62 1.26 -10.70
C SER A 67 1.25 2.53 -9.92
N THR A 68 1.71 3.69 -10.40
CA THR A 68 1.35 4.98 -9.80
C THR A 68 -0.15 5.28 -9.88
N GLU A 69 -0.80 4.75 -10.91
CA GLU A 69 -2.23 4.90 -11.16
C GLU A 69 -3.09 4.11 -10.16
N ASP A 70 -2.53 3.04 -9.57
CA ASP A 70 -3.19 2.32 -8.49
C ASP A 70 -3.22 3.13 -7.19
N CYS A 71 -2.32 4.09 -7.01
CA CYS A 71 -2.16 4.87 -5.79
C CYS A 71 -3.19 5.99 -5.66
N PHE A 72 -4.36 5.69 -5.09
CA PHE A 72 -5.44 6.67 -4.93
C PHE A 72 -5.30 7.58 -3.69
N SER A 73 -4.43 7.24 -2.72
CA SER A 73 -4.26 8.01 -1.49
C SER A 73 -2.86 7.86 -0.91
N GLY A 74 -2.39 8.91 -0.25
CA GLY A 74 -1.03 9.05 0.27
C GLY A 74 -0.23 10.13 -0.46
N PRO A 75 0.87 10.63 0.15
CA PRO A 75 1.32 10.31 1.51
C PRO A 75 0.36 10.86 2.59
N GLU A 76 0.05 10.05 3.60
CA GLU A 76 -0.75 10.47 4.77
C GLU A 76 -0.15 9.91 6.07
N ASN A 77 -0.44 10.56 7.20
CA ASN A 77 -0.03 10.04 8.51
C ASN A 77 -0.83 8.78 8.88
N ASP A 78 -0.24 7.91 9.70
CA ASP A 78 -1.04 6.89 10.36
C ASP A 78 -2.06 7.54 11.32
N ARG A 79 -3.18 6.86 11.55
CA ARG A 79 -4.18 7.30 12.53
C ARG A 79 -3.63 7.20 13.95
N ASP A 80 -2.83 6.18 14.19
CA ASP A 80 -2.07 6.03 15.43
C ASP A 80 -0.73 6.76 15.27
N LEU A 81 -0.65 7.95 15.88
CA LEU A 81 0.50 8.84 15.80
C LEU A 81 1.76 8.28 16.49
N SER A 82 1.68 7.14 17.20
CA SER A 82 2.85 6.45 17.71
C SER A 82 3.69 5.77 16.63
N TYR A 83 3.11 5.57 15.43
CA TYR A 83 3.84 5.05 14.28
C TYR A 83 4.36 6.17 13.39
N GLU A 84 5.66 6.11 13.10
CA GLU A 84 6.30 6.98 12.13
C GLU A 84 6.09 6.50 10.68
N GLY A 85 6.39 7.39 9.75
CA GLY A 85 6.39 7.10 8.32
C GLY A 85 5.10 7.53 7.60
N TRP A 86 4.99 7.07 6.35
CA TRP A 86 3.93 7.51 5.44
C TRP A 86 3.06 6.33 5.01
N ILE A 87 1.74 6.52 5.07
CA ILE A 87 0.75 5.59 4.54
C ILE A 87 0.46 5.90 3.07
N PHE A 88 0.36 4.84 2.30
CA PHE A 88 -0.13 4.83 0.93
C PHE A 88 -1.24 3.79 0.78
N LYS A 89 -2.24 4.10 -0.04
CA LYS A 89 -3.33 3.19 -0.36
C LYS A 89 -3.40 2.99 -1.86
N PHE A 90 -3.50 1.72 -2.25
CA PHE A 90 -3.53 1.29 -3.63
C PHE A 90 -4.80 0.50 -3.92
N SER A 91 -5.26 0.56 -5.17
CA SER A 91 -6.42 -0.22 -5.61
C SER A 91 -6.22 -0.88 -6.98
N PRO A 92 -5.27 -1.84 -7.09
CA PRO A 92 -5.04 -2.55 -8.34
C PRO A 92 -6.19 -3.52 -8.66
N MET A 93 -6.22 -3.97 -9.91
CA MET A 93 -7.02 -5.11 -10.34
C MET A 93 -6.20 -6.40 -10.19
N PHE A 94 -6.79 -7.42 -9.55
CA PHE A 94 -6.25 -8.77 -9.43
C PHE A 94 -7.36 -9.77 -9.72
N GLU A 95 -7.21 -10.62 -10.75
CA GLU A 95 -8.21 -11.63 -11.12
C GLU A 95 -9.66 -11.09 -11.25
N ASN A 96 -9.82 -9.93 -11.88
CA ASN A 96 -11.10 -9.20 -12.02
C ASN A 96 -11.69 -8.66 -10.71
N VAL A 97 -10.94 -8.70 -9.62
CA VAL A 97 -11.30 -8.14 -8.32
C VAL A 97 -10.47 -6.89 -8.06
N LYS A 98 -11.15 -5.79 -7.71
CA LYS A 98 -10.46 -4.57 -7.30
C LYS A 98 -10.01 -4.73 -5.85
N LEU A 99 -8.72 -4.60 -5.59
CA LEU A 99 -8.17 -4.73 -4.26
C LEU A 99 -8.12 -3.39 -3.53
N TYR A 100 -8.00 -3.44 -2.22
CA TYR A 100 -7.56 -2.37 -1.34
C TYR A 100 -6.29 -2.84 -0.65
N ILE A 101 -5.19 -2.11 -0.88
CA ILE A 101 -3.89 -2.39 -0.26
C ILE A 101 -3.45 -1.16 0.51
N LYS A 102 -3.14 -1.30 1.81
CA LYS A 102 -2.62 -0.23 2.67
C LYS A 102 -1.21 -0.55 3.10
N ILE A 103 -0.24 0.28 2.72
CA ILE A 103 1.18 0.09 3.03
C ILE A 103 1.68 1.29 3.83
N ARG A 104 2.43 1.03 4.91
CA ARG A 104 3.23 2.02 5.62
C ARG A 104 4.68 1.90 5.20
N VAL A 105 5.32 3.01 4.85
CA VAL A 105 6.77 3.11 4.70
C VAL A 105 7.29 3.76 5.97
N GLU A 106 7.81 2.94 6.89
CA GLU A 106 8.24 3.39 8.23
C GLU A 106 9.58 4.13 8.17
N SER A 107 10.49 3.66 7.33
CA SER A 107 11.82 4.23 7.19
C SER A 107 12.35 3.98 5.78
N SER A 108 13.64 4.29 5.54
CA SER A 108 14.29 3.76 4.35
C SER A 108 14.20 2.24 4.39
N GLU A 109 14.59 1.55 5.46
CA GLU A 109 14.81 0.10 5.43
C GLU A 109 13.58 -0.77 5.61
N LYS A 110 12.40 -0.19 5.91
CA LYS A 110 11.25 -0.99 6.32
C LYS A 110 9.92 -0.48 5.80
N SER A 111 9.11 -1.43 5.29
CA SER A 111 7.72 -1.23 4.90
C SER A 111 6.81 -2.30 5.50
N VAL A 112 5.57 -1.94 5.76
CA VAL A 112 4.58 -2.81 6.41
C VAL A 112 3.29 -2.79 5.60
N CYS A 113 2.86 -3.96 5.10
CA CYS A 113 1.53 -4.16 4.55
C CYS A 113 0.53 -4.29 5.71
N LEU A 114 -0.24 -3.24 5.94
CA LEU A 114 -1.23 -3.15 7.01
C LEU A 114 -2.53 -3.85 6.63
N SER A 115 -2.94 -3.75 5.35
CA SER A 115 -4.21 -4.27 4.87
C SER A 115 -4.10 -4.76 3.43
N VAL A 116 -4.69 -5.91 3.14
CA VAL A 116 -4.98 -6.40 1.78
C VAL A 116 -6.30 -7.16 1.80
N HIS A 117 -7.26 -6.69 1.00
CA HIS A 117 -8.58 -7.31 0.83
C HIS A 117 -9.27 -6.71 -0.40
N GLU A 118 -10.47 -7.18 -0.73
CA GLU A 118 -11.31 -6.56 -1.76
C GLU A 118 -11.70 -5.12 -1.40
N PHE A 119 -11.69 -4.24 -2.38
CA PHE A 119 -12.07 -2.85 -2.22
C PHE A 119 -13.56 -2.74 -1.84
N GLY A 120 -13.88 -1.98 -0.79
CA GLY A 120 -15.26 -1.79 -0.32
C GLY A 120 -15.82 -2.87 0.61
N LYS A 121 -15.19 -4.05 0.71
CA LYS A 121 -15.69 -5.20 1.50
C LYS A 121 -15.98 -4.90 2.98
N TYR A 122 -15.34 -3.87 3.54
CA TYR A 122 -15.47 -3.52 4.96
C TYR A 122 -15.95 -2.07 5.20
N ASP A 123 -16.43 -1.38 4.18
CA ASP A 123 -16.84 0.03 4.31
C ASP A 123 -18.14 0.18 5.14
N GLU A 124 -18.94 -0.88 5.23
CA GLU A 124 -20.20 -0.92 5.99
C GLU A 124 -20.04 -1.38 7.45
N VAL A 125 -18.85 -1.86 7.83
CA VAL A 125 -18.56 -2.27 9.21
C VAL A 125 -18.18 -1.03 10.01
N LYS A 126 -19.20 -0.26 10.44
CA LYS A 126 -19.06 0.83 11.41
C LYS A 126 -19.09 0.33 12.84
#